data_AF-A0A1Q5XKZ1-F1
#
_entry.id   AF-A0A1Q5XKZ1-F1
#
_cell.length_a   1.000
_cell.length_b   1.000
_cell.length_c   1.000
_cell.angle_alpha   90.00
_cell.angle_beta   90.00
_cell.angle_gamma   90.00
#
_symmetry.space_group_name_H-M   'P 1'
#
loop_
_entity.id
_entity.type
_entity.pdbx_description
1 polymer ?
#
loop_
_entity_poly.entity_id
_entity_poly.type
_entity_poly.pdbx_seq_one_letter_code
_entity_poly.pdbx_strand_id
1 'polypeptide(L)'
;MKFTVDARGFAQFKGLVFKSASGKWERYVTLGRQKKLIDNYDYVAGPFLANPNDIGKGKASKGNQIAIRSPKMAAWLFKGFARFE
;
A
#
# COMPACT_ATOMS: atom_id res chain seq x y z
N MET A 1 2.86 -2.31 -17.26
CA MET A 1 3.29 -0.97 -16.80
C MET A 1 4.10 -1.12 -15.52
N LYS A 2 5.37 -0.71 -15.51
CA LYS A 2 6.25 -0.82 -14.34
C LYS A 2 6.45 0.58 -13.77
N PHE A 3 5.83 0.85 -12.64
CA PHE A 3 5.99 2.12 -11.92
C PHE A 3 7.23 2.01 -11.04
N THR A 4 8.21 2.88 -11.27
CA THR A 4 9.38 3.00 -10.42
C THR A 4 9.32 4.38 -9.80
N VAL A 5 9.24 4.47 -8.48
CA VAL A 5 9.21 5.74 -7.77
C VAL A 5 10.49 5.89 -6.97
N ASP A 6 11.14 7.06 -7.03
CA ASP A 6 12.34 7.32 -6.24
C ASP A 6 12.01 7.24 -4.74
N ALA A 7 12.78 6.45 -4.00
CA ALA A 7 12.65 6.31 -2.55
C ALA A 7 12.75 7.66 -1.83
N ARG A 8 13.52 8.62 -2.36
CA ARG A 8 13.59 9.98 -1.81
C ARG A 8 12.26 10.72 -1.91
N GLY A 9 11.52 10.51 -3.01
CA GLY A 9 10.17 11.06 -3.16
C GLY A 9 9.18 10.52 -2.14
N PHE A 10 9.38 9.28 -1.69
CA PHE A 10 8.55 8.63 -0.68
C PHE A 10 8.88 9.05 0.77
N ALA A 11 10.11 9.53 1.02
CA ALA A 11 10.58 9.89 2.36
C ALA A 11 9.78 11.03 3.02
N GLN A 12 9.11 11.86 2.23
CA GLN A 12 8.24 12.94 2.73
C GLN A 12 6.87 12.44 3.25
N PHE A 13 6.56 11.15 3.07
CA PHE A 13 5.27 10.55 3.41
C PHE A 13 5.41 9.54 4.54
N LYS A 14 4.45 9.57 5.46
CA LYS A 14 4.37 8.60 6.55
C LYS A 14 3.80 7.28 6.03
N GLY A 15 4.67 6.33 5.75
CA GLY A 15 4.33 5.02 5.20
C GLY A 15 4.21 3.90 6.22
N LEU A 16 3.29 2.96 5.98
CA LEU A 16 3.29 1.65 6.62
C LEU A 16 3.59 0.56 5.59
N VAL A 17 4.65 -0.22 5.79
CA VAL A 17 5.07 -1.26 4.83
C VAL A 17 5.04 -2.64 5.46
N PHE A 18 4.25 -3.54 4.87
CA PHE A 18 4.20 -4.95 5.20
C PHE A 18 5.07 -5.74 4.23
N LYS A 19 6.14 -6.36 4.73
CA LYS A 19 7.07 -7.15 3.91
C LYS A 19 6.53 -8.55 3.54
N SER A 20 5.49 -9.02 4.21
CA SER A 20 4.93 -10.36 4.02
C SER A 20 3.45 -10.42 4.40
N ALA A 21 2.77 -11.48 3.95
CA ALA A 21 1.36 -11.76 4.22
C ALA A 21 1.15 -12.32 5.65
N SER A 22 1.71 -11.63 6.64
CA SER A 22 1.67 -11.99 8.05
C SER A 22 0.30 -11.77 8.70
N GLY A 23 0.09 -12.31 9.90
CA GLY A 23 -1.12 -12.02 10.69
C GLY A 23 -1.31 -10.53 11.03
N LYS A 24 -0.23 -9.71 11.04
CA LYS A 24 -0.36 -8.25 11.16
C LYS A 24 -0.98 -7.63 9.91
N TRP A 25 -0.57 -8.10 8.73
CA TRP A 25 -1.15 -7.68 7.46
C TRP A 25 -2.62 -8.10 7.37
N GLU A 26 -2.93 -9.34 7.74
CA GLU A 26 -4.30 -9.85 7.85
C GLU A 26 -5.19 -8.96 8.70
N ARG A 27 -4.77 -8.71 9.94
CA ARG A 27 -5.52 -7.89 10.89
C ARG A 27 -5.75 -6.49 10.33
N TYR A 28 -4.73 -5.90 9.70
CA TYR A 28 -4.84 -4.59 9.07
C TYR A 28 -5.91 -4.57 7.97
N VAL A 29 -5.82 -5.49 7.00
CA VAL A 29 -6.80 -5.59 5.89
C VAL A 29 -8.21 -5.84 6.40
N THR A 30 -8.37 -6.73 7.38
CA THR A 30 -9.67 -7.07 7.99
C THR A 30 -10.30 -5.87 8.67
N LEU A 31 -9.55 -5.14 9.50
CA LEU A 31 -10.05 -3.92 10.15
C LEU A 31 -10.40 -2.82 9.13
N GLY A 32 -9.65 -2.74 8.03
CA GLY A 32 -9.95 -1.85 6.91
C GLY A 32 -11.29 -2.12 6.25
N ARG A 33 -11.54 -3.39 5.90
CA ARG A 33 -12.82 -3.82 5.32
C ARG A 33 -14.01 -3.56 6.24
N GLN A 34 -13.79 -3.67 7.55
CA GLN A 34 -14.80 -3.38 8.57
C GLN A 34 -14.98 -1.87 8.84
N LYS A 35 -14.23 -0.98 8.16
CA LYS A 35 -14.20 0.48 8.43
C LYS A 35 -13.83 0.83 9.88
N LYS A 36 -13.04 -0.04 10.53
CA LYS A 36 -12.57 0.13 11.93
C LYS A 36 -11.09 0.55 12.02
N LEU A 37 -10.43 0.69 10.88
CA LEU A 37 -9.05 1.17 10.84
C LEU A 37 -9.02 2.67 11.14
N ILE A 38 -8.40 3.01 12.27
CA ILE A 38 -7.99 4.37 12.58
C ILE A 38 -6.47 4.40 12.44
N ASP A 39 -6.01 5.04 11.38
CA ASP A 39 -4.60 5.21 11.08
C ASP A 39 -4.34 6.62 10.54
N ASN A 40 -3.09 7.08 10.61
CA ASN A 40 -2.67 8.37 10.10
C ASN A 40 -1.43 8.17 9.22
N TYR A 41 -1.54 7.25 8.27
CA TYR A 41 -0.53 7.01 7.25
C TYR A 41 -0.92 7.69 5.94
N ASP A 42 0.08 8.10 5.17
CA ASP A 42 -0.05 8.66 3.83
C ASP A 42 -0.20 7.56 2.77
N TYR A 43 0.44 6.42 3.02
CA TYR A 43 0.28 5.21 2.24
C TYR A 43 0.49 3.96 3.08
N VAL A 44 -0.06 2.86 2.56
CA VAL A 44 0.18 1.52 3.06
C VAL A 44 0.63 0.65 1.91
N ALA A 45 1.77 -0.01 2.04
CA ALA A 45 2.26 -0.96 1.05
C ALA A 45 2.31 -2.37 1.63
N GLY A 46 2.03 -3.36 0.80
CA GLY A 46 2.00 -4.76 1.22
C GLY A 46 2.17 -5.73 0.07
N PRO A 47 2.28 -7.03 0.37
CA PRO A 47 2.30 -8.07 -0.65
C PRO A 47 1.00 -8.08 -1.44
N PHE A 48 1.08 -8.31 -2.74
CA PHE A 48 -0.10 -8.58 -3.53
C PHE A 48 -0.63 -9.99 -3.19
N LEU A 49 -1.92 -10.10 -2.94
CA LEU A 49 -2.59 -11.36 -2.63
C LEU A 49 -3.49 -11.72 -3.81
N ALA A 50 -3.19 -12.80 -4.53
CA ALA A 50 -4.07 -13.29 -5.59
C ALA A 50 -5.44 -13.73 -5.05
N ASN A 51 -5.48 -14.26 -3.83
CA ASN A 51 -6.71 -14.68 -3.17
C ASN A 51 -6.77 -14.14 -1.73
N PRO A 52 -7.90 -13.54 -1.31
CA PRO A 52 -8.13 -13.20 0.10
C PRO A 52 -7.92 -14.37 1.08
N ASN A 53 -8.11 -15.61 0.64
CA ASN A 53 -7.91 -16.81 1.47
C ASN A 53 -6.43 -17.22 1.64
N ASP A 54 -5.48 -16.52 1.01
CA ASP A 54 -4.03 -16.78 1.15
C ASP A 54 -3.38 -15.95 2.27
N ILE A 55 -4.17 -15.07 2.90
CA ILE A 55 -3.75 -14.31 4.07
C ILE A 55 -3.33 -15.28 5.19
N GLY A 56 -2.19 -15.01 5.85
CA GLY A 56 -1.67 -15.83 6.96
C GLY A 56 -0.95 -17.12 6.52
N LYS A 57 -1.09 -17.55 5.25
CA LYS A 57 -0.44 -18.74 4.70
C LYS A 57 0.96 -18.47 4.13
N GLY A 58 1.45 -17.24 4.23
CA GLY A 58 2.75 -16.82 3.70
C GLY A 58 2.85 -16.78 2.17
N LYS A 59 1.80 -17.18 1.45
CA LYS A 59 1.76 -17.15 -0.03
C LYS A 59 1.36 -15.77 -0.52
N ALA A 60 2.35 -15.01 -1.00
CA ALA A 60 2.14 -13.78 -1.73
C ALA A 60 2.33 -14.03 -3.23
N SER A 61 1.54 -13.34 -4.05
CA SER A 61 1.75 -13.32 -5.50
C SER A 61 2.94 -12.42 -5.85
N LYS A 62 3.49 -12.56 -7.06
CA LYS A 62 4.57 -11.68 -7.52
C LYS A 62 4.09 -10.23 -7.56
N GLY A 63 4.77 -9.35 -6.83
CA GLY A 63 4.52 -7.90 -6.81
C GLY A 63 4.11 -7.35 -5.45
N ASN A 64 4.09 -6.01 -5.37
CA ASN A 64 3.65 -5.27 -4.19
C ASN A 64 2.46 -4.39 -4.57
N GLN A 65 1.52 -4.25 -3.65
CA GLN A 65 0.41 -3.30 -3.75
C GLN A 65 0.66 -2.11 -2.83
N ILE A 66 0.15 -0.95 -3.25
CA ILE A 66 0.18 0.29 -2.46
C ILE A 66 -1.21 0.91 -2.46
N ALA A 67 -1.68 1.30 -1.28
CA ALA A 67 -2.89 2.08 -1.08
C ALA A 67 -2.49 3.51 -0.70
N ILE A 68 -2.98 4.50 -1.46
CA ILE A 68 -2.82 5.93 -1.15
C ILE A 68 -3.93 6.33 -0.17
N ARG A 69 -3.55 6.99 0.93
CA ARG A 69 -4.43 7.26 2.07
C ARG A 69 -4.61 8.74 2.36
N SER A 70 -3.70 9.60 1.91
CA SER A 70 -3.81 11.04 2.12
C SER A 70 -3.95 11.84 0.82
N PRO A 71 -4.71 12.95 0.84
CA PRO A 71 -4.83 13.87 -0.30
C PRO A 71 -3.47 14.43 -0.75
N LYS A 72 -2.55 14.71 0.19
CA LYS A 72 -1.22 15.23 -0.16
C LYS A 72 -0.40 14.23 -0.99
N MET A 73 -0.46 12.94 -0.66
CA MET A 73 0.26 11.92 -1.41
C MET A 73 -0.41 11.65 -2.76
N ALA A 74 -1.74 11.65 -2.80
CA ALA A 74 -2.47 11.58 -4.06
C ALA A 74 -2.08 12.73 -4.99
N ALA A 75 -2.11 13.97 -4.49
CA ALA A 75 -1.73 15.16 -5.26
C ALA A 75 -0.28 15.12 -5.73
N TRP A 76 0.66 14.68 -4.89
CA TRP A 76 2.06 14.51 -5.28
C TRP A 76 2.22 13.45 -6.38
N LEU A 77 1.55 12.30 -6.23
CA LEU A 77 1.55 11.23 -7.22
C LEU A 77 1.01 11.77 -8.55
N PHE A 78 -0.16 12.41 -8.54
CA PHE A 78 -0.73 13.00 -9.74
C PHE A 78 0.16 14.09 -10.35
N LYS A 79 0.79 14.97 -9.57
CA LYS A 79 1.73 15.98 -10.11
C LYS A 79 2.95 15.33 -10.78
N GLY A 80 3.47 14.25 -10.20
CA GLY A 80 4.58 13.50 -10.77
C GLY A 80 4.21 12.77 -12.07
N PHE A 81 2.93 12.45 -12.28
CA PHE A 81 2.44 11.63 -13.39
C PHE A 81 1.43 12.35 -14.32
N ALA A 82 1.08 13.61 -14.07
CA ALA A 82 0.16 14.42 -14.90
C ALA A 82 0.77 14.81 -16.27
N ARG A 83 1.98 14.35 -16.56
CA ARG A 83 2.49 14.23 -17.94
C ARG A 83 2.10 12.86 -18.50
N PHE A 84 0.79 12.65 -18.68
CA PHE A 84 0.35 11.66 -19.66
C PHE A 84 0.31 12.41 -21.00
N GLU A 85 1.31 12.17 -21.84
CA GLU A 85 1.17 12.34 -23.29
C GLU A 85 0.49 11.09 -23.85
#